data_AF-A0A947HT19-F1
#
_entry.id   AF-A0A947HT19-F1
#
_cell.length_a   1.000
_cell.length_b   1.000
_cell.length_c   1.000
_cell.angle_alpha   90.00
_cell.angle_beta   90.00
_cell.angle_gamma   90.00
#
_symmetry.space_group_name_H-M   'P 1'
#
loop_
_entity.id
_entity.type
_entity.pdbx_description
1 polymer ?
#
loop_
_entity_poly.entity_id
_entity_poly.type
_entity_poly.pdbx_seq_one_letter_code
_entity_poly.pdbx_strand_id
1 'polypeptide(L)'
;MALGDYSRLRSWLTPEKRASITDEVKKANLRGRGGAGFPAGMKWSFIGKGYPRYLVINADEGEPGTFKDRYWLEKDPHPLIEGCILAAYALEANVVYIYLRGEFIRPCEVLDRAIAQARAKGYIGKNVLGTGFDLEMHTHLGAGAYICGEETALLESLEGKPGQPRLKPPFPAV
;
A
#
# COMPACT_ATOMS: atom_id res chain seq x y z
N MET A 1 -18.51 -5.14 14.59
CA MET A 1 -17.30 -4.33 14.35
C MET A 1 -17.59 -3.43 13.16
N ALA A 2 -17.37 -2.12 13.30
CA ALA A 2 -17.70 -1.15 12.26
C ALA A 2 -16.81 -1.40 11.05
N LEU A 3 -17.43 -1.86 9.95
CA LEU A 3 -16.84 -1.85 8.61
C LEU A 3 -16.26 -0.45 8.36
N GLY A 4 -15.03 -0.34 7.86
CA GLY A 4 -14.51 0.93 7.35
C GLY A 4 -15.54 1.54 6.40
N ASP A 5 -16.24 2.58 6.86
CA ASP A 5 -17.35 3.18 6.12
C ASP A 5 -16.86 4.10 4.99
N TYR A 6 -15.53 4.23 4.87
CA TYR A 6 -14.83 5.09 3.93
C TYR A 6 -15.29 6.56 4.00
N SER A 7 -15.98 6.94 5.08
CA SER A 7 -16.61 8.26 5.21
C SER A 7 -15.59 9.37 5.21
N ARG A 8 -14.41 9.10 5.80
CA ARG A 8 -13.31 10.05 5.91
C ARG A 8 -12.63 10.30 4.56
N LEU A 9 -12.66 9.36 3.61
CA LEU A 9 -12.04 9.59 2.30
C LEU A 9 -12.62 10.83 1.62
N ARG A 10 -13.95 11.03 1.66
CA ARG A 10 -14.60 12.17 1.00
C ARG A 10 -14.10 13.53 1.49
N SER A 11 -13.66 13.63 2.74
CA SER A 11 -13.16 14.90 3.29
C SER A 11 -11.69 15.17 2.93
N TRP A 12 -10.93 14.14 2.56
CA TRP A 12 -9.50 14.24 2.24
C TRP A 12 -9.20 14.16 0.74
N LEU A 13 -10.00 13.42 -0.01
CA LEU A 13 -9.86 13.24 -1.45
C LEU A 13 -10.46 14.45 -2.18
N THR A 14 -9.81 15.61 -2.03
CA THR A 14 -10.12 16.82 -2.81
C THR A 14 -8.86 17.34 -3.49
N PRO A 15 -8.95 18.01 -4.66
CA PRO A 15 -7.76 18.53 -5.36
C PRO A 15 -6.92 19.47 -4.48
N GLU A 16 -7.58 20.29 -3.66
CA GLU A 16 -6.95 21.30 -2.81
C GLU A 16 -6.15 20.66 -1.67
N LYS A 17 -6.61 19.52 -1.15
CA LYS A 17 -5.99 18.81 -0.02
C LYS A 17 -4.93 17.80 -0.43
N ARG A 18 -4.84 17.42 -1.71
CA ARG A 18 -3.93 16.35 -2.16
C ARG A 18 -2.49 16.59 -1.69
N ALA A 19 -1.97 17.79 -1.93
CA ALA A 19 -0.60 18.15 -1.56
C ALA A 19 -0.40 18.18 -0.04
N SER A 20 -1.43 18.56 0.73
CA SER A 20 -1.31 18.67 2.20
C SER A 20 -1.36 17.34 2.94
N ILE A 21 -1.85 16.25 2.32
CA ILE A 21 -1.93 14.94 2.97
C ILE A 21 -0.53 14.50 3.45
N THR A 22 0.49 14.60 2.60
CA THR A 22 1.87 14.24 2.96
C THR A 22 2.39 15.06 4.13
N ASP A 23 2.03 16.34 4.21
CA ASP A 23 2.44 17.22 5.32
C ASP A 23 1.71 16.86 6.62
N GLU A 24 0.45 16.44 6.56
CA GLU A 24 -0.26 15.92 7.73
C GLU A 24 0.37 14.62 8.25
N VAL A 25 0.83 13.72 7.36
CA VAL A 25 1.58 12.51 7.78
C VAL A 25 2.92 12.88 8.42
N LYS A 26 3.62 13.90 7.90
CA LYS A 26 4.85 14.42 8.51
C LYS A 26 4.58 14.99 9.92
N LYS A 27 3.55 15.83 10.07
CA LYS A 27 3.14 16.43 11.36
C LYS A 27 2.74 15.37 12.38
N ALA A 28 2.07 14.30 11.93
CA ALA A 28 1.71 13.18 12.78
C ALA A 28 2.91 12.35 13.30
N ASN A 29 4.12 12.61 12.80
CA ASN A 29 5.35 11.90 13.14
C ASN A 29 5.19 10.37 13.01
N LEU A 30 4.46 9.92 11.98
CA LEU A 30 4.24 8.50 11.74
C LEU A 30 5.56 7.84 11.32
N ARG A 31 5.97 6.82 12.09
CA ARG A 31 7.15 5.99 11.78
C ARG A 31 6.76 4.70 11.08
N GLY A 32 7.62 4.20 10.21
CA GLY A 32 7.46 2.93 9.51
C GLY A 32 7.30 1.76 10.49
N ARG A 33 6.36 0.86 10.19
CA ARG A 33 5.95 -0.26 11.05
C ARG A 33 6.48 -1.64 10.59
N GLY A 34 7.33 -1.66 9.57
CA GLY A 34 7.97 -2.86 9.01
C GLY A 34 9.43 -3.05 9.43
N GLY A 35 9.82 -2.58 10.63
CA GLY A 35 11.17 -2.76 11.18
C GLY A 35 12.14 -1.59 10.95
N ALA A 36 12.14 -0.94 9.78
CA ALA A 36 13.08 0.16 9.47
C ALA A 36 12.88 1.43 10.33
N GLY A 37 11.64 1.68 10.78
CA GLY A 37 11.33 2.84 11.65
C GLY A 37 11.53 4.22 11.02
N PHE A 38 11.67 4.31 9.70
CA PHE A 38 11.86 5.56 8.95
C PHE A 38 10.59 6.45 9.02
N PRO A 39 10.70 7.79 9.11
CA PRO A 39 9.53 8.67 9.11
C PRO A 39 8.75 8.58 7.79
N ALA A 40 7.51 8.10 7.86
CA ALA A 40 6.68 7.81 6.68
C ALA A 40 6.43 9.05 5.81
N GLY A 41 6.11 10.18 6.43
CA GLY A 41 5.89 11.43 5.72
C GLY A 41 7.16 11.98 5.02
N MET A 42 8.35 11.70 5.58
CA MET A 42 9.62 12.01 4.92
C MET A 42 9.85 11.10 3.72
N LYS A 43 9.61 9.79 3.87
CA LYS A 43 9.68 8.80 2.78
C LYS A 43 8.83 9.22 1.58
N TRP A 44 7.59 9.62 1.85
CA TRP A 44 6.66 10.11 0.82
C TRP A 44 7.16 11.34 0.05
N SER A 45 8.03 12.16 0.65
CA SER A 45 8.56 13.36 0.00
C SER A 45 9.71 13.10 -0.99
N PHE A 46 10.27 11.89 -1.02
CA PHE A 46 11.33 11.53 -1.97
C PHE A 46 10.81 11.09 -3.33
N ILE A 47 9.49 10.97 -3.50
CA ILE A 47 8.91 10.50 -4.76
C ILE A 47 9.10 11.55 -5.87
N GLY A 48 9.73 11.13 -6.96
CA GLY A 48 9.96 11.96 -8.14
C GLY A 48 8.67 12.29 -8.90
N LYS A 49 8.68 13.45 -9.58
CA LYS A 49 7.58 13.90 -10.44
C LYS A 49 7.82 13.50 -11.90
N GLY A 50 6.73 13.33 -12.67
CA GLY A 50 6.81 13.14 -14.12
C GLY A 50 6.91 11.69 -14.63
N TYR A 51 6.75 10.68 -13.76
CA TYR A 51 6.73 9.27 -14.13
C TYR A 51 5.47 8.58 -13.62
N PRO A 52 5.03 7.47 -14.24
CA PRO A 52 4.01 6.60 -13.66
C PRO A 52 4.46 6.13 -12.27
N ARG A 53 3.58 6.27 -11.28
CA ARG A 53 3.87 5.92 -9.88
C ARG A 53 3.06 4.70 -9.47
N TYR A 54 3.73 3.81 -8.75
CA TYR A 54 3.15 2.62 -8.15
C TYR A 54 3.30 2.72 -6.63
N LEU A 55 2.28 2.30 -5.90
CA LEU A 55 2.37 2.10 -4.46
C LEU A 55 2.43 0.61 -4.18
N VAL A 56 3.48 0.16 -3.49
CA VAL A 56 3.64 -1.23 -3.11
C VAL A 56 3.50 -1.37 -1.60
N ILE A 57 2.51 -2.13 -1.17
CA ILE A 57 2.26 -2.47 0.22
C ILE A 57 2.99 -3.77 0.52
N ASN A 58 3.94 -3.70 1.46
CA ASN A 58 4.63 -4.87 1.96
C ASN A 58 3.77 -5.58 3.01
N ALA A 59 3.16 -6.70 2.63
CA ALA A 59 2.46 -7.64 3.49
C ALA A 59 3.20 -9.00 3.56
N ASP A 60 4.50 -9.00 3.28
CA ASP A 60 5.38 -10.15 3.50
C ASP A 60 5.88 -10.17 4.96
N GLU A 61 5.01 -10.66 5.84
CA GLU A 61 5.29 -10.79 7.28
C GLU A 61 6.14 -12.05 7.54
N GLY A 62 7.39 -12.04 7.08
CA GLY A 62 8.31 -13.18 7.14
C GLY A 62 9.09 -13.32 8.45
N GLU A 63 9.20 -12.26 9.25
CA GLU A 63 10.04 -12.22 10.46
C GLU A 63 9.49 -13.16 11.57
N PRO A 64 10.34 -14.01 12.19
CA PRO A 64 9.90 -14.89 13.27
C PRO A 64 9.28 -14.13 14.45
N GLY A 65 8.09 -14.56 14.88
CA GLY A 65 7.36 -13.93 15.98
C GLY A 65 6.51 -12.73 15.58
N THR A 66 6.50 -12.32 14.31
CA THR A 66 5.65 -11.25 13.79
C THR A 66 4.39 -11.84 13.17
N PHE A 67 3.21 -11.48 13.70
CA PHE A 67 1.89 -11.97 13.27
C PHE A 67 0.79 -10.89 13.34
N LYS A 68 1.22 -9.62 13.42
CA LYS A 68 0.36 -8.44 13.55
C LYS A 68 -0.41 -8.17 12.25
N ASP A 69 0.22 -8.33 11.09
CA ASP A 69 -0.34 -7.97 9.80
C ASP A 69 -1.36 -9.03 9.39
N ARG A 70 -1.02 -10.33 9.56
CA ARG A 70 -1.94 -11.43 9.31
C ARG A 70 -3.31 -11.23 9.95
N TYR A 71 -3.34 -10.84 11.22
CA TYR A 71 -4.60 -10.63 11.95
C TYR A 71 -5.49 -9.59 11.27
N TRP A 72 -4.93 -8.42 10.92
CA TRP A 72 -5.69 -7.36 10.25
C TRP A 72 -6.16 -7.79 8.86
N LEU A 73 -5.28 -8.42 8.07
CA LEU A 73 -5.61 -8.86 6.72
C LEU A 73 -6.75 -9.90 6.70
N GLU A 74 -6.80 -10.80 7.68
CA GLU A 74 -7.85 -11.83 7.76
C GLU A 74 -9.17 -11.32 8.37
N LYS A 75 -9.10 -10.37 9.31
CA LYS A 75 -10.26 -9.97 10.12
C LYS A 75 -10.95 -8.71 9.60
N ASP A 76 -10.18 -7.71 9.21
CA ASP A 76 -10.71 -6.43 8.73
C ASP A 76 -9.74 -5.77 7.74
N PRO A 77 -9.80 -6.13 6.44
CA PRO A 77 -8.92 -5.58 5.42
C PRO A 77 -9.32 -4.16 4.97
N HIS A 78 -10.53 -3.69 5.27
CA HIS A 78 -11.02 -2.40 4.75
C HIS A 78 -10.22 -1.17 5.24
N PRO A 79 -9.77 -1.09 6.50
CA PRO A 79 -8.87 -0.04 6.95
C PRO A 79 -7.56 0.03 6.15
N LEU A 80 -6.99 -1.11 5.76
CA LEU A 80 -5.82 -1.14 4.89
C LEU A 80 -6.16 -0.56 3.52
N ILE A 81 -7.27 -0.99 2.91
CA ILE A 81 -7.72 -0.51 1.61
C ILE A 81 -7.97 1.00 1.65
N GLU A 82 -8.62 1.51 2.69
CA GLU A 82 -8.85 2.95 2.89
C GLU A 82 -7.53 3.72 2.97
N GLY A 83 -6.57 3.22 3.76
CA GLY A 83 -5.22 3.79 3.84
C GLY A 83 -4.48 3.77 2.50
N CYS A 84 -4.61 2.69 1.72
CA CYS A 84 -4.03 2.58 0.38
C CYS A 84 -4.61 3.62 -0.57
N ILE A 85 -5.93 3.84 -0.56
CA ILE A 85 -6.57 4.86 -1.39
C ILE A 85 -6.04 6.26 -1.03
N LEU A 86 -5.96 6.58 0.26
CA LEU A 86 -5.47 7.88 0.71
C LEU A 86 -3.99 8.10 0.35
N ALA A 87 -3.14 7.10 0.58
CA ALA A 87 -1.73 7.15 0.23
C ALA A 87 -1.53 7.25 -1.28
N ALA A 88 -2.22 6.43 -2.07
CA ALA A 88 -2.16 6.47 -3.52
C ALA A 88 -2.58 7.84 -4.08
N TYR A 89 -3.64 8.44 -3.51
CA TYR A 89 -4.10 9.77 -3.88
C TYR A 89 -3.05 10.85 -3.57
N ALA A 90 -2.47 10.83 -2.37
CA ALA A 90 -1.43 11.78 -1.95
C ALA A 90 -0.16 11.68 -2.80
N LEU A 91 0.21 10.46 -3.18
CA LEU A 91 1.42 10.16 -3.93
C LEU A 91 1.19 10.11 -5.44
N GLU A 92 -0.03 10.38 -5.92
CA GLU A 92 -0.42 10.28 -7.34
C GLU A 92 -0.05 8.92 -7.96
N ALA A 93 -0.20 7.84 -7.20
CA ALA A 93 0.05 6.47 -7.65
C ALA A 93 -1.24 5.84 -8.15
N ASN A 94 -1.38 5.66 -9.45
CA ASN A 94 -2.62 5.13 -10.04
C ASN A 94 -2.77 3.61 -9.89
N VAL A 95 -1.72 2.91 -9.47
CA VAL A 95 -1.73 1.45 -9.30
C VAL A 95 -1.13 1.09 -7.95
N VAL A 96 -1.85 0.28 -7.19
CA VAL A 96 -1.43 -0.26 -5.89
C VAL A 96 -1.25 -1.77 -6.02
N TYR A 97 -0.10 -2.27 -5.58
CA TYR A 97 0.14 -3.70 -5.38
C TYR A 97 0.23 -3.99 -3.88
N ILE A 98 -0.48 -5.02 -3.42
CA ILE A 98 -0.35 -5.58 -2.08
C ILE A 98 0.42 -6.88 -2.22
N TYR A 99 1.70 -6.88 -1.85
CA TYR A 99 2.57 -8.04 -1.95
C TYR A 99 2.46 -8.87 -0.66
N LEU A 100 1.85 -10.04 -0.74
CA LEU A 100 1.68 -10.97 0.38
C LEU A 100 2.72 -12.08 0.33
N ARG A 101 3.14 -12.56 1.51
CA ARG A 101 3.91 -13.81 1.60
C ARG A 101 3.14 -15.00 1.03
N GLY A 102 3.87 -15.99 0.51
CA GLY A 102 3.26 -17.15 -0.18
C GLY A 102 2.32 -17.98 0.69
N GLU A 103 2.50 -17.97 2.00
CA GLU A 103 1.67 -18.69 2.96
C GLU A 103 0.33 -17.99 3.26
N PHE A 104 0.15 -16.74 2.82
CA PHE A 104 -1.03 -15.92 3.11
C PHE A 104 -2.15 -16.11 2.07
N ILE A 105 -2.45 -17.37 1.72
CA ILE A 105 -3.55 -17.71 0.79
C ILE A 105 -4.89 -17.17 1.31
N ARG A 106 -5.23 -17.44 2.57
CA ARG A 106 -6.49 -16.97 3.17
C ARG A 106 -6.56 -15.43 3.28
N PRO A 107 -5.53 -14.73 3.80
CA PRO A 107 -5.48 -13.26 3.73
C PRO A 107 -5.66 -12.71 2.31
N CYS A 108 -5.04 -13.32 1.30
CA CYS A 108 -5.19 -12.91 -0.11
C CYS A 108 -6.64 -13.00 -0.57
N GLU A 109 -7.32 -14.13 -0.36
CA GLU A 109 -8.74 -14.29 -0.71
C GLU A 109 -9.66 -13.28 0.01
N VAL A 110 -9.35 -12.96 1.26
CA VAL A 110 -10.11 -11.97 2.05
C VAL A 110 -9.91 -10.58 1.46
N LEU A 111 -8.67 -10.21 1.12
CA LEU A 111 -8.34 -8.95 0.47
C LEU A 111 -8.99 -8.83 -0.91
N ASP A 112 -8.92 -9.86 -1.76
CA ASP A 112 -9.51 -9.83 -3.09
C ASP A 112 -11.02 -9.58 -3.03
N ARG A 113 -11.72 -10.22 -2.08
CA ARG A 113 -13.14 -9.94 -1.83
C ARG A 113 -13.38 -8.51 -1.36
N ALA A 114 -12.56 -8.00 -0.44
CA ALA A 114 -12.71 -6.63 0.08
C ALA A 114 -12.40 -5.56 -0.99
N ILE A 115 -11.41 -5.79 -1.85
CA ILE A 115 -11.08 -4.95 -3.01
C ILE A 115 -12.25 -4.96 -4.00
N ALA A 116 -12.82 -6.12 -4.30
CA ALA A 116 -13.99 -6.23 -5.17
C ALA A 116 -15.20 -5.46 -4.60
N GLN A 117 -15.44 -5.53 -3.28
CA GLN A 117 -16.48 -4.76 -2.60
C GLN A 117 -16.23 -3.24 -2.68
N ALA A 118 -14.98 -2.80 -2.47
CA ALA A 118 -14.60 -1.40 -2.58
C ALA A 118 -14.76 -0.88 -4.02
N ARG A 119 -14.39 -1.70 -5.03
CA ARG A 119 -14.60 -1.41 -6.45
C ARG A 119 -16.08 -1.30 -6.80
N ALA A 120 -16.91 -2.24 -6.33
CA ALA A 120 -18.37 -2.22 -6.55
C ALA A 120 -19.05 -0.95 -5.97
N LYS A 121 -18.47 -0.36 -4.93
CA LYS A 121 -18.94 0.89 -4.31
C LYS A 121 -18.29 2.15 -4.87
N GLY A 122 -17.41 2.04 -5.87
CA GLY A 122 -16.75 3.19 -6.52
C GLY A 122 -15.61 3.83 -5.72
N TYR A 123 -15.05 3.12 -4.73
CA TYR A 123 -13.85 3.56 -3.99
C TYR A 123 -12.54 3.18 -4.70
N ILE A 124 -12.61 2.23 -5.64
CA ILE A 124 -11.50 1.80 -6.51
C ILE A 124 -12.03 1.74 -7.93
N GLY A 125 -11.22 2.14 -8.91
CA GLY A 125 -11.57 2.20 -10.33
C GLY A 125 -11.39 3.60 -10.90
N LYS A 126 -12.22 3.95 -11.88
CA LYS A 126 -12.17 5.24 -12.56
C LYS A 126 -12.84 6.34 -11.75
N ASN A 127 -12.23 7.53 -11.75
CA ASN A 127 -12.77 8.74 -11.13
C ASN A 127 -13.22 8.51 -9.67
N VAL A 128 -12.33 7.98 -8.83
CA VAL A 128 -12.59 7.63 -7.43
C VAL A 128 -13.24 8.81 -6.72
N LEU A 129 -14.45 8.60 -6.20
CA LEU A 129 -15.27 9.60 -5.49
C LEU A 129 -15.48 10.93 -6.24
N GLY A 130 -15.38 10.93 -7.58
CA GLY A 130 -15.58 12.14 -8.39
C GLY A 130 -14.38 13.10 -8.44
N THR A 131 -13.19 12.64 -8.04
CA THR A 131 -11.99 13.49 -7.91
C THR A 131 -11.17 13.68 -9.18
N GLY A 132 -11.50 12.96 -10.25
CA GLY A 132 -10.68 12.82 -11.45
C GLY A 132 -9.45 11.91 -11.28
N PHE A 133 -9.28 11.27 -10.11
CA PHE A 133 -8.20 10.32 -9.85
C PHE A 133 -8.65 8.88 -10.14
N ASP A 134 -7.87 8.18 -10.95
CA ASP A 134 -8.06 6.75 -11.22
C ASP A 134 -7.16 5.91 -10.32
N LEU A 135 -7.70 4.79 -9.84
CA LEU A 135 -6.96 3.87 -8.97
C LEU A 135 -7.28 2.42 -9.31
N GLU A 136 -6.24 1.64 -9.61
CA GLU A 136 -6.30 0.18 -9.61
C GLU A 136 -5.56 -0.39 -8.40
N MET A 137 -6.03 -1.54 -7.92
CA MET A 137 -5.47 -2.22 -6.76
C MET A 137 -5.46 -3.73 -7.01
N HIS A 138 -4.31 -4.36 -6.76
CA HIS A 138 -4.08 -5.76 -7.02
C HIS A 138 -3.38 -6.41 -5.82
N THR A 139 -3.75 -7.64 -5.49
CA THR A 139 -2.96 -8.52 -4.64
C THR A 139 -1.91 -9.23 -5.49
N HIS A 140 -0.77 -9.55 -4.88
CA HIS A 140 0.27 -10.38 -5.47
C HIS A 140 0.77 -11.34 -4.40
N LEU A 141 0.65 -12.64 -4.65
CA LEU A 141 1.10 -13.67 -3.73
C LEU A 141 2.53 -14.09 -4.10
N GLY A 142 3.47 -13.93 -3.17
CA GLY A 142 4.83 -14.42 -3.30
C GLY A 142 4.93 -15.95 -3.15
N ALA A 143 6.16 -16.45 -2.96
CA ALA A 143 6.45 -17.89 -2.94
C ALA A 143 7.14 -18.39 -1.65
N GLY A 144 7.01 -17.67 -0.54
CA GLY A 144 7.51 -18.10 0.77
C GLY A 144 9.01 -17.85 1.00
N ALA A 145 9.51 -16.69 0.57
CA ALA A 145 10.92 -16.32 0.73
C ALA A 145 11.05 -15.07 1.62
N TYR A 146 11.61 -15.23 2.83
CA TYR A 146 11.81 -14.14 3.80
C TYR A 146 12.50 -12.90 3.21
N ILE A 147 13.47 -13.11 2.31
CA ILE A 147 14.21 -12.02 1.67
C ILE A 147 13.32 -11.13 0.80
N CYS A 148 12.21 -11.64 0.26
CA CYS A 148 11.26 -10.84 -0.52
C CYS A 148 10.52 -9.80 0.33
N GLY A 149 10.62 -9.85 1.66
CA GLY A 149 10.13 -8.80 2.56
C GLY A 149 11.06 -7.58 2.63
N GLU A 150 12.29 -7.67 2.11
CA GLU A 150 13.17 -6.52 1.94
C GLU A 150 12.68 -5.64 0.78
N GLU A 151 12.66 -4.32 0.97
CA GLU A 151 12.02 -3.37 0.06
C GLU A 151 12.45 -3.51 -1.41
N THR A 152 13.75 -3.67 -1.68
CA THR A 152 14.25 -3.77 -3.06
C THR A 152 14.06 -5.16 -3.65
N ALA A 153 14.22 -6.21 -2.84
CA ALA A 153 13.95 -7.59 -3.25
C ALA A 153 12.48 -7.81 -3.57
N LEU A 154 11.58 -7.17 -2.82
CA LEU A 154 10.14 -7.19 -3.04
C LEU A 154 9.80 -6.69 -4.44
N LEU A 155 10.39 -5.58 -4.87
CA LEU A 155 10.15 -5.00 -6.19
C LEU A 155 10.64 -5.93 -7.31
N GLU A 156 11.81 -6.54 -7.16
CA GLU A 156 12.32 -7.52 -8.12
C GLU A 156 11.41 -8.75 -8.21
N SER A 157 10.97 -9.27 -7.05
CA SER A 157 10.05 -10.40 -6.98
C SER A 157 8.69 -10.08 -7.62
N LEU A 158 8.15 -8.88 -7.38
CA LEU A 158 6.90 -8.41 -7.99
C LEU A 158 7.02 -8.27 -9.51
N GLU A 159 8.20 -7.90 -10.02
CA GLU A 159 8.52 -7.84 -11.45
C GLU A 159 8.74 -9.24 -12.09
N GLY A 160 8.64 -10.32 -11.32
CA GLY A 160 8.81 -11.70 -11.79
C GLY A 160 10.26 -12.17 -11.88
N LYS A 161 11.20 -11.40 -11.32
CA LYS A 161 12.61 -11.78 -11.21
C LYS A 161 12.85 -12.51 -9.88
N PRO A 162 14.02 -13.13 -9.68
CA PRO A 162 14.39 -13.64 -8.36
C PRO A 162 14.33 -12.52 -7.32
N GLY A 163 13.83 -12.82 -6.11
CA GLY A 163 13.74 -11.88 -4.97
C GLY A 163 15.09 -11.55 -4.36
N GLN A 164 16.02 -11.05 -5.17
CA GLN A 164 17.34 -10.62 -4.76
C GLN A 164 17.32 -9.10 -4.57
N PRO A 165 17.87 -8.57 -3.47
CA PRO A 165 17.96 -7.13 -3.28
C PRO A 165 18.69 -6.46 -4.43
N ARG A 166 18.20 -5.31 -4.88
CA ARG A 166 18.93 -4.49 -5.84
C ARG A 166 20.17 -3.93 -5.16
N LEU A 167 21.31 -3.96 -5.87
CA LEU A 167 22.49 -3.19 -5.43
C LEU A 167 22.09 -1.72 -5.32
N LYS A 168 22.33 -1.12 -4.15
CA LYS A 168 22.26 0.33 -3.98
C LYS A 168 23.59 0.91 -4.51
N PRO A 169 23.60 1.79 -5.53
CA PRO A 169 22.48 2.35 -6.31
C PRO A 169 22.02 1.46 -7.49
N PRO A 170 20.74 1.53 -7.93
CA PRO A 170 19.71 2.57 -7.69
C PRO A 170 18.77 2.33 -6.49
N PHE A 171 18.32 3.41 -5.83
CA PHE A 171 17.37 3.36 -4.72
C PHE A 171 15.91 3.42 -5.23
N PRO A 172 14.96 2.62 -4.68
CA PRO A 172 13.56 3.03 -4.71
C PRO A 172 13.41 4.34 -3.91
N ALA A 173 12.39 5.15 -4.19
CA ALA A 173 12.10 6.30 -3.34
C ALA A 173 11.84 5.78 -1.90
N VAL A 174 12.84 5.96 -1.03
CA VAL A 174 12.95 5.35 0.31
C VAL A 174 11.81 5.78 1.20
#